data_AF-A0A382NEX8-F1
#
_entry.id   AF-A0A382NEX8-F1
#
_cell.length_a   1.000
_cell.length_b   1.000
_cell.length_c   1.000
_cell.angle_alpha   90.00
_cell.angle_beta   90.00
_cell.angle_gamma   90.00
#
_symmetry.space_group_name_H-M   'P 1'
#
loop_
_entity.id
_entity.type
_entity.pdbx_description
1 polymer ?
#
loop_
_entity_poly.entity_id
_entity_poly.type
_entity_poly.pdbx_seq_one_letter_code
_entity_poly.pdbx_strand_id
1 'polypeptide(L)' 'MLGQRPIVVHQRVEFALLAMEQIINNAAKTHYVTDGRHKMPLVIRLVVGRG' A
#
# COMPACT_ATOMS: atom_id res chain seq x y z
N MET A 1 0.90 12.50 -5.74
CA MET A 1 0.29 12.10 -4.44
C MET A 1 -0.27 13.35 -3.77
N LEU A 2 -1.58 13.42 -3.52
CA LEU A 2 -2.28 14.64 -3.07
C LEU A 2 -2.08 14.95 -1.56
N GLY A 3 -1.01 14.46 -0.92
CA GLY A 3 -0.74 14.67 0.51
C GLY A 3 -1.69 13.96 1.49
N GLN A 4 -2.65 13.17 0.99
CA GLN A 4 -3.61 12.42 1.80
C GLN A 4 -2.95 11.22 2.50
N ARG A 5 -3.57 10.75 3.60
CA ARG A 5 -3.15 9.55 4.34
C ARG A 5 -4.21 8.45 4.27
N PRO A 6 -4.41 7.82 3.10
CA PRO A 6 -5.46 6.83 2.91
C PRO A 6 -5.24 5.57 3.77
N ILE A 7 -6.35 5.00 4.23
CA ILE A 7 -6.40 3.69 4.88
C ILE A 7 -7.15 2.75 3.95
N VAL A 8 -6.44 1.77 3.40
CA VAL A 8 -7.00 0.74 2.52
C VAL A 8 -7.21 -0.53 3.34
N VAL A 9 -8.42 -1.11 3.28
CA VAL A 9 -8.74 -2.35 3.98
C VAL A 9 -9.00 -3.44 2.94
N HIS A 10 -8.30 -4.56 3.06
CA HIS A 10 -8.60 -5.78 2.31
C HIS A 10 -9.39 -6.73 3.20
N GLN A 11 -10.66 -6.92 2.84
CA GLN A 11 -11.60 -7.78 3.57
C GLN A 11 -11.20 -9.26 3.50
N ARG A 12 -10.51 -9.67 2.43
CA ARG A 12 -9.94 -11.00 2.24
C ARG A 12 -8.47 -10.85 1.83
N VAL A 13 -7.58 -11.55 2.52
CA VAL A 13 -6.12 -11.41 2.32
C VAL A 13 -5.68 -11.89 0.93
N GLU A 14 -6.34 -12.89 0.35
CA GLU A 14 -6.02 -13.40 -0.99
C GLU A 14 -6.15 -12.34 -2.08
N PHE A 15 -7.04 -11.35 -1.92
CA PHE A 15 -7.18 -10.28 -2.90
C PHE A 15 -6.07 -9.23 -2.80
N ALA A 16 -5.30 -9.20 -1.70
CA ALA A 16 -4.10 -8.39 -1.59
C ALA A 16 -3.06 -8.75 -2.66
N LEU A 17 -3.03 -10.04 -3.06
CA LEU A 17 -2.07 -10.55 -4.03
C LEU A 17 -2.21 -9.88 -5.40
N LEU A 18 -3.43 -9.47 -5.77
CA LEU A 18 -3.70 -8.74 -7.02
C LEU A 18 -3.09 -7.33 -7.02
N ALA A 19 -2.84 -6.75 -5.85
CA ALA A 19 -2.27 -5.41 -5.69
C ALA A 19 -0.76 -5.42 -5.37
N MET A 20 -0.09 -6.56 -5.43
CA MET A 20 1.31 -6.71 -4.99
C MET A 20 2.29 -5.79 -5.71
N GLU A 21 2.12 -5.61 -7.03
CA GLU A 21 2.95 -4.68 -7.81
C GLU A 21 2.78 -3.24 -7.30
N GLN A 22 1.56 -2.80 -7.03
CA GLN A 22 1.26 -1.47 -6.51
C GLN A 22 1.79 -1.27 -5.09
N ILE A 23 1.72 -2.30 -4.24
CA ILE A 23 2.20 -2.23 -2.86
C ILE A 23 3.74 -2.20 -2.82
N ILE A 24 4.39 -3.09 -3.56
CA ILE A 24 5.84 -3.28 -3.44
C ILE A 24 6.61 -2.30 -4.33
N ASN A 25 6.24 -2.20 -5.61
CA ASN A 25 7.02 -1.38 -6.54
C ASN A 25 6.65 0.08 -6.42
N ASN A 26 5.35 0.39 -6.36
CA ASN A 26 4.92 1.77 -6.33
C ASN A 26 4.91 2.32 -4.90
N ALA A 27 4.17 1.73 -3.96
CA ALA A 27 4.07 2.30 -2.62
C ALA A 27 5.39 2.22 -1.83
N ALA A 28 5.95 1.02 -1.64
CA ALA A 28 7.10 0.84 -0.75
C ALA A 28 8.38 1.53 -1.27
N LYS A 29 8.64 1.52 -2.59
CA LYS A 29 9.87 2.09 -3.15
C LYS A 29 9.80 3.57 -3.50
N THR A 30 8.60 4.17 -3.61
CA THR A 30 8.46 5.57 -4.04
C THR A 30 9.36 6.53 -3.25
N HIS A 31 9.46 6.37 -1.94
CA HIS A 31 10.27 7.27 -1.13
C HIS A 31 11.75 7.24 -1.53
N TYR A 32 12.28 6.04 -1.78
CA TYR A 32 13.68 5.85 -2.17
C TYR A 32 13.93 6.26 -3.63
N VAL A 33 13.11 5.78 -4.56
CA VAL A 33 13.27 6.04 -6.01
C VAL A 33 13.13 7.53 -6.35
N THR A 34 12.37 8.28 -5.55
CA THR A 34 12.18 9.71 -5.75
C THR A 34 13.20 10.57 -5.01
N ASP A 35 14.21 9.98 -4.38
CA ASP A 35 15.21 10.67 -3.55
C ASP A 35 14.54 11.51 -2.45
N GLY A 36 13.59 10.89 -1.74
CA GLY A 36 12.85 11.53 -0.66
C GLY A 36 11.80 12.57 -1.08
N ARG A 37 11.74 12.96 -2.37
CA ARG A 37 10.81 13.99 -2.88
C ARG A 37 9.34 13.62 -2.70
N HIS A 38 9.01 12.34 -2.77
CA HIS A 38 7.65 11.85 -2.53
C HIS A 38 7.58 11.07 -1.22
N LYS A 39 6.71 11.52 -0.32
CA LYS A 39 6.33 10.77 0.88
C LYS A 39 5.14 9.88 0.54
N MET A 40 5.17 8.62 0.98
CA MET A 40 4.10 7.65 0.77
C MET A 40 3.40 7.29 2.10
N PRO A 41 2.54 8.18 2.66
CA PRO A 41 1.80 7.88 3.87
C PRO A 41 0.55 7.05 3.56
N LEU A 42 0.70 5.72 3.48
CA LEU A 42 -0.37 4.76 3.21
C LEU A 42 -0.45 3.73 4.35
N VAL A 43 -1.66 3.37 4.77
CA VAL A 43 -1.89 2.24 5.68
C VAL A 43 -2.73 1.18 4.97
N ILE A 44 -2.24 -0.06 4.93
CA ILE A 44 -2.97 -1.22 4.41
C ILE A 44 -3.33 -2.14 5.58
N ARG A 45 -4.62 -2.43 5.75
CA ARG A 45 -5.12 -3.40 6.74
C ARG A 45 -5.56 -4.66 6.04
N LEU A 46 -5.07 -5.80 6.50
CA LEU A 46 -5.43 -7.11 5.98
C LEU A 46 -6.24 -7.86 7.03
N VAL A 47 -7.43 -8.32 6.66
CA VAL A 47 -8.19 -9.27 7.48
C VAL A 47 -7.74 -10.67 7.11
N VAL A 48 -7.15 -11.40 8.07
CA VAL A 48 -6.58 -12.74 7.89
C VAL A 48 -7.34 -13.73 8.77
N GLY A 49 -7.59 -14.95 8.27
CA GLY A 49 -8.15 -16.04 9.08
C GLY A 49 -9.63 -15.88 9.45
N ARG A 50 -10.39 -15.06 8.72
CA ARG A 50 -11.85 -15.01 8.83
C ARG A 50 -12.47 -15.83 7.69
N GLY A 51 -12.94 -17.03 8.04
CA GLY A 51 -13.90 -17.81 7.25
C GLY A 51 -15.32 -17.39 7.59
#